data_AF-A0A1D6L4K8-F1
#
_entry.id   AF-A0A1D6L4K8-F1
#
_cell.length_a   1.000
_cell.length_b   1.000
_cell.length_c   1.000
_cell.angle_alpha   90.00
_cell.angle_beta   90.00
_cell.angle_gamma   90.00
#
_symmetry.space_group_name_H-M   'P 1'
#
loop_
_entity.id
_entity.type
_entity.pdbx_description
1 polymer ?
#
loop_
_entity_poly.entity_id
_entity_poly.type
_entity_poly.pdbx_seq_one_letter_code
_entity_poly.pdbx_strand_id
1 'polypeptide(L)'
;MEQTEAAVSGALGAGVEGGDKTARKALKVVAAVDASEESLHALSWALDNVVRCHPDATLVVVHAQHAADHFAYPVAAHGIGTEGIVYAPSSAVESVRAAQEESSRRVVARALDICKERQVDATGAVVEGDAKEAIRQAVERMQAGLLVLGSRGLGAIKRAFLGSVSDYLIHHACCPVLVVRPRPTK
;
A
#
# COMPACT_ATOMS: atom_id res chain seq x y z
N MET A 1 62.80 18.17 -9.71
CA MET A 1 61.59 18.62 -10.43
C MET A 1 60.43 17.91 -9.77
N GLU A 2 59.90 18.55 -8.73
CA GLU A 2 58.89 18.01 -7.83
C GLU A 2 57.51 18.53 -8.25
N GLN A 3 56.53 17.68 -8.00
CA GLN A 3 55.15 17.66 -8.46
C GLN A 3 54.33 18.87 -7.99
N THR A 4 53.25 19.24 -8.70
CA THR A 4 51.89 19.21 -8.10
C THR A 4 50.78 19.48 -9.12
N GLU A 5 49.81 18.58 -9.05
CA GLU A 5 48.54 18.52 -9.76
C GLU A 5 47.52 19.42 -9.03
N ALA A 6 46.92 20.38 -9.74
CA ALA A 6 45.95 21.31 -9.18
C ALA A 6 44.54 20.69 -9.20
N ALA A 7 44.04 20.36 -8.01
CA ALA A 7 42.67 19.96 -7.77
C ALA A 7 41.70 21.15 -7.95
N VAL A 8 40.69 20.98 -8.80
CA VAL A 8 39.51 21.87 -8.85
C VAL A 8 38.50 21.35 -7.83
N SER A 9 38.52 21.95 -6.65
CA SER A 9 37.47 21.81 -5.63
C SER A 9 36.48 22.96 -5.79
N GLY A 10 35.31 22.68 -6.34
CA GLY A 10 34.16 23.57 -6.36
C GLY A 10 33.37 23.44 -5.07
N ALA A 11 33.53 24.40 -4.16
CA ALA A 11 32.69 24.57 -2.99
C ALA A 11 31.32 25.12 -3.42
N LEU A 12 30.25 24.35 -3.22
CA LEU A 12 28.91 24.92 -3.06
C LEU A 12 28.72 25.29 -1.58
N GLY A 13 29.07 26.53 -1.26
CA GLY A 13 28.55 27.20 -0.08
C GLY A 13 27.22 27.89 -0.42
N ALA A 14 26.27 27.82 0.52
CA ALA A 14 25.58 28.99 1.10
C ALA A 14 24.15 28.63 1.56
N GLY A 15 24.00 28.52 2.87
CA GLY A 15 22.97 29.21 3.66
C GLY A 15 21.51 29.06 3.26
N VAL A 16 20.80 28.19 4.00
CA VAL A 16 19.42 28.47 4.42
C VAL A 16 19.29 28.10 5.90
N GLU A 17 19.72 29.01 6.78
CA GLU A 17 19.29 29.03 8.18
C GLU A 17 18.29 30.17 8.34
N GLY A 18 17.01 29.81 8.44
CA GLY A 18 15.92 30.77 8.53
C GLY A 18 14.59 30.13 8.18
N GLY A 19 14.16 29.14 8.97
CA GLY A 19 12.89 28.46 8.77
C GLY A 19 12.22 28.18 10.12
N ASP A 20 11.08 28.81 10.32
CA ASP A 20 10.13 28.67 11.41
C ASP A 20 10.08 27.25 12.01
N LYS A 21 10.38 27.13 13.32
CA LYS A 21 10.28 25.86 14.07
C LYS A 21 8.83 25.55 14.42
N THR A 22 7.89 25.68 13.48
CA THR A 22 6.64 24.93 13.57
C THR A 22 7.03 23.46 13.64
N ALA A 23 6.81 22.82 14.80
CA ALA A 23 7.13 21.42 15.03
C ALA A 23 6.57 20.58 13.88
N ARG A 24 7.46 20.11 12.99
CA ARG A 24 7.07 19.42 11.77
C ARG A 24 6.35 18.15 12.21
N LYS A 25 5.04 18.05 11.91
CA LYS A 25 4.22 16.90 12.30
C LYS A 25 4.93 15.62 11.84
N ALA A 26 5.07 14.66 12.76
CA ALA A 26 5.69 13.37 12.47
C ALA A 26 5.06 12.73 11.23
N LEU A 27 5.89 12.22 10.33
CA LEU A 27 5.44 11.62 9.08
C LEU A 27 4.66 10.34 9.37
N LYS A 28 3.40 10.28 8.94
CA LYS A 28 2.64 9.03 8.94
C LYS A 28 2.72 8.38 7.56
N VAL A 29 3.38 7.23 7.50
CA VAL A 29 3.47 6.41 6.30
C VAL A 29 2.35 5.37 6.34
N VAL A 30 1.57 5.28 5.26
CA VAL A 30 0.60 4.21 5.06
C VAL A 30 1.11 3.34 3.92
N ALA A 31 1.32 2.05 4.17
CA ALA A 31 1.71 1.09 3.15
C ALA A 31 0.52 0.19 2.80
N ALA A 32 0.02 0.31 1.57
CA ALA A 32 -1.01 -0.56 1.06
C ALA A 32 -0.39 -1.88 0.57
N VAL A 33 -0.81 -2.99 1.16
CA VAL A 33 -0.33 -4.32 0.83
C VAL A 33 -1.47 -5.23 0.38
N ASP A 34 -1.14 -6.14 -0.49
CA ASP A 34 -1.94 -7.31 -0.84
C ASP A 34 -1.08 -8.58 -0.64
N ALA A 35 -1.56 -9.73 -1.06
CA ALA A 35 -0.79 -10.97 -0.98
C ALA A 35 0.31 -11.09 -2.06
N SER A 36 0.55 -10.04 -2.87
CA SER A 36 1.54 -10.09 -3.96
C SER A 36 2.95 -9.80 -3.48
N GLU A 37 3.94 -10.38 -4.18
CA GLU A 37 5.36 -10.12 -3.95
C GLU A 37 5.71 -8.64 -4.21
N GLU A 38 5.03 -7.99 -5.14
CA GLU A 38 5.25 -6.60 -5.51
C GLU A 38 4.86 -5.63 -4.39
N SER A 39 3.75 -5.88 -3.70
CA SER A 39 3.32 -5.02 -2.59
C SER A 39 4.18 -5.23 -1.35
N LEU A 40 4.58 -6.47 -1.06
CA LEU A 40 5.52 -6.78 0.02
C LEU A 40 6.92 -6.21 -0.28
N HIS A 41 7.34 -6.21 -1.55
CA HIS A 41 8.56 -5.53 -1.98
C HIS A 41 8.46 -4.02 -1.78
N ALA A 42 7.33 -3.41 -2.11
CA ALA A 42 7.10 -1.98 -1.91
C ALA A 42 7.21 -1.59 -0.43
N LEU A 43 6.61 -2.39 0.46
CA LEU A 43 6.74 -2.24 1.91
C LEU A 43 8.21 -2.32 2.34
N SER A 44 8.92 -3.38 1.94
CA SER A 44 10.33 -3.58 2.27
C SER A 44 11.19 -2.40 1.80
N TRP A 45 10.96 -1.91 0.58
CA TRP A 45 11.69 -0.78 0.03
C TRP A 45 11.44 0.49 0.84
N ALA A 46 10.19 0.78 1.22
CA ALA A 46 9.86 1.95 2.03
C ALA A 46 10.42 1.87 3.44
N LEU A 47 10.46 0.67 4.05
CA LEU A 47 11.13 0.48 5.34
C LEU A 47 12.62 0.85 5.25
N ASP A 48 13.30 0.34 4.22
CA ASP A 48 14.75 0.48 4.07
C ASP A 48 15.19 1.90 3.66
N ASN A 49 14.35 2.64 2.94
CA ASN A 49 14.71 3.93 2.31
C ASN A 49 13.93 5.15 2.82
N VAL A 50 12.75 4.95 3.41
CA VAL A 50 11.91 6.06 3.92
C VAL A 50 11.86 5.99 5.44
N VAL A 51 11.28 4.93 6.00
CA VAL A 51 11.01 4.85 7.45
C VAL A 51 12.30 4.92 8.25
N ARG A 52 13.35 4.21 7.82
CA ARG A 52 14.67 4.26 8.45
C ARG A 52 15.29 5.66 8.51
N CYS A 53 14.96 6.55 7.57
CA CYS A 53 15.45 7.92 7.53
C CYS A 53 14.59 8.90 8.33
N HIS A 54 13.45 8.45 8.85
CA HIS A 54 12.52 9.24 9.65
C HIS A 54 12.20 8.53 10.97
N PRO A 55 13.06 8.66 12.01
CA PRO A 55 12.93 7.92 13.27
C PRO A 55 11.59 8.13 13.99
N ASP A 56 11.00 9.32 13.84
CA ASP A 56 9.71 9.67 14.46
C ASP A 56 8.51 9.26 13.58
N ALA A 57 8.74 8.66 12.41
CA ALA A 57 7.66 8.27 11.52
C ALA A 57 6.87 7.08 12.07
N THR A 58 5.56 7.16 11.98
CA THR A 58 4.66 6.03 12.28
C THR A 58 4.31 5.30 10.99
N LEU A 59 4.32 3.97 11.01
CA LEU A 59 3.91 3.14 9.88
C LEU A 59 2.58 2.42 10.15
N VAL A 60 1.66 2.51 9.20
CA VAL A 60 0.43 1.71 9.18
C VAL A 60 0.40 0.88 7.91
N VAL A 61 0.31 -0.43 8.05
CA VAL A 61 0.08 -1.36 6.96
C VAL A 61 -1.43 -1.52 6.76
N VAL A 62 -1.91 -1.29 5.54
CA VAL A 62 -3.33 -1.38 5.19
C VAL A 62 -3.53 -2.46 4.14
N HIS A 63 -4.48 -3.36 4.39
CA HIS A 63 -4.98 -4.31 3.39
C HIS A 63 -6.46 -4.05 3.12
N ALA A 64 -6.85 -4.06 1.85
CA ALA A 64 -8.26 -3.89 1.46
C ALA A 64 -8.92 -5.24 1.21
N GLN A 65 -9.99 -5.52 1.95
CA GLN A 65 -10.86 -6.68 1.81
C GLN A 65 -12.11 -6.29 1.03
N HIS A 66 -12.53 -7.11 0.05
CA HIS A 66 -13.81 -6.91 -0.62
C HIS A 66 -14.98 -7.12 0.35
N ALA A 67 -15.98 -6.25 0.30
CA ALA A 67 -17.24 -6.47 1.02
C ALA A 67 -17.95 -7.69 0.43
N ALA A 68 -18.34 -8.65 1.28
CA ALA A 68 -19.00 -9.89 0.85
C ALA A 68 -20.51 -9.71 0.59
N ASP A 69 -21.00 -8.47 0.59
CA ASP A 69 -22.40 -8.18 0.90
C ASP A 69 -23.41 -8.63 -0.17
N HIS A 70 -22.96 -9.00 -1.36
CA HIS A 70 -23.87 -9.30 -2.48
C HIS A 70 -23.40 -10.50 -3.28
N PHE A 71 -23.27 -11.67 -2.63
CA PHE A 71 -23.25 -12.95 -3.34
C PHE A 71 -24.66 -13.28 -3.86
N ALA A 72 -25.07 -12.50 -4.86
CA ALA A 72 -26.28 -12.64 -5.63
C ALA A 72 -25.89 -13.23 -6.99
N TYR A 73 -26.52 -14.35 -7.35
CA TYR A 73 -26.25 -14.99 -8.64
C TYR A 73 -27.49 -14.90 -9.53
N PRO A 74 -27.34 -14.53 -10.81
CA PRO A 74 -28.46 -14.49 -11.74
C PRO A 74 -29.00 -15.91 -11.97
N VAL A 75 -30.30 -16.12 -11.70
CA VAL A 75 -30.98 -17.42 -11.88
C VAL A 75 -30.88 -17.90 -13.33
N ALA A 76 -30.84 -16.97 -14.29
CA ALA A 76 -30.72 -17.27 -15.72
C ALA A 76 -29.52 -18.17 -16.05
N ALA A 77 -28.45 -18.12 -15.25
CA ALA A 77 -27.28 -18.99 -15.42
C ALA A 77 -27.56 -20.48 -15.18
N HIS A 78 -28.71 -20.83 -14.59
CA HIS A 78 -29.09 -22.21 -14.21
C HIS A 78 -30.18 -22.81 -15.11
N GLY A 79 -30.58 -22.15 -16.20
CA GLY A 79 -31.56 -22.70 -17.17
C GLY A 79 -32.97 -22.88 -16.62
N ILE A 80 -33.24 -22.39 -15.41
CA ILE A 80 -34.58 -22.26 -14.84
C ILE A 80 -35.15 -21.00 -15.50
N GLY A 81 -36.15 -21.12 -16.37
CA GLY A 81 -36.68 -20.05 -17.22
C GLY A 81 -37.36 -18.87 -16.50
N THR A 82 -36.89 -18.54 -15.29
CA THR A 82 -37.38 -17.46 -14.45
C THR A 82 -36.27 -16.43 -14.30
N GLU A 83 -36.54 -15.19 -14.71
CA GLU A 83 -35.68 -14.06 -14.38
C GLU A 83 -35.80 -13.78 -12.88
N GLY A 84 -34.68 -13.83 -12.16
CA GLY A 84 -34.65 -13.60 -10.72
C GLY A 84 -33.23 -13.58 -10.17
N ILE A 85 -33.12 -13.16 -8.93
CA ILE A 85 -31.87 -13.14 -8.16
C ILE A 85 -32.01 -14.19 -7.05
N VAL A 86 -31.07 -15.14 -6.99
CA VAL A 86 -30.94 -16.00 -5.80
C VAL A 86 -29.91 -15.37 -4.88
N TYR A 87 -30.33 -15.13 -3.64
CA TYR A 87 -29.43 -14.77 -2.56
C TYR A 87 -28.81 -16.05 -1.98
N ALA A 88 -27.50 -16.04 -1.78
CA ALA A 88 -26.84 -17.09 -1.03
C ALA A 88 -27.45 -17.19 0.39
N PRO A 89 -27.58 -18.41 0.95
CA PRO A 89 -27.98 -18.55 2.35
C PRO A 89 -26.97 -17.84 3.26
N SER A 90 -27.43 -17.27 4.38
CA SER A 90 -26.59 -16.48 5.28
C SER A 90 -25.35 -17.23 5.73
N SER A 91 -25.46 -18.54 5.98
CA SER A 91 -24.34 -19.41 6.35
C SER A 91 -23.25 -19.48 5.28
N ALA A 92 -23.60 -19.41 4.00
CA ALA A 92 -22.62 -19.36 2.91
C ALA A 92 -21.92 -18.00 2.86
N VAL A 93 -22.67 -16.90 3.03
CA VAL A 93 -22.11 -15.54 3.10
C VAL A 93 -21.17 -15.41 4.31
N GLU A 94 -21.59 -15.89 5.48
CA GLU A 94 -20.79 -15.92 6.71
C GLU A 94 -19.50 -16.73 6.54
N SER A 95 -19.57 -17.89 5.89
CA SER A 95 -18.40 -18.73 5.62
C SER A 95 -17.41 -18.04 4.69
N VAL A 96 -17.89 -17.36 3.64
CA VAL A 96 -17.04 -16.58 2.73
C VAL A 96 -16.42 -15.40 3.48
N ARG A 97 -17.21 -14.68 4.28
CA ARG A 97 -16.72 -13.56 5.10
C ARG A 97 -15.62 -14.03 6.07
N ALA A 98 -15.84 -15.12 6.79
CA ALA A 98 -14.85 -15.68 7.71
C ALA A 98 -13.56 -16.08 6.98
N ALA A 99 -13.66 -16.69 5.80
CA ALA A 99 -12.51 -17.04 4.98
C ALA A 99 -11.74 -15.81 4.47
N GLN A 100 -12.45 -14.75 4.08
CA GLN A 100 -11.84 -13.48 3.65
C GLN A 100 -11.18 -12.73 4.81
N GLU A 101 -11.81 -12.69 5.98
CA GLU A 101 -11.23 -12.07 7.18
C GLU A 101 -9.95 -12.80 7.60
N GLU A 102 -9.96 -14.14 7.57
CA GLU A 102 -8.77 -14.95 7.85
C GLU A 102 -7.65 -14.70 6.82
N SER A 103 -8.00 -14.63 5.53
CA SER A 103 -7.04 -14.29 4.47
C SER A 103 -6.43 -12.91 4.67
N SER A 104 -7.27 -11.91 4.98
CA SER A 104 -6.86 -10.53 5.23
C SER A 104 -5.93 -10.42 6.44
N ARG A 105 -6.25 -11.14 7.52
CA ARG A 105 -5.39 -11.23 8.71
C ARG A 105 -4.02 -11.80 8.36
N ARG A 106 -3.94 -12.83 7.51
CA ARG A 106 -2.66 -13.40 7.08
C ARG A 106 -1.82 -12.42 6.28
N VAL A 107 -2.43 -11.66 5.36
CA VAL A 107 -1.73 -10.63 4.58
C VAL A 107 -1.14 -9.57 5.51
N VAL A 108 -1.94 -9.03 6.42
CA VAL A 108 -1.48 -8.02 7.39
C VAL A 108 -0.41 -8.59 8.32
N ALA A 109 -0.61 -9.79 8.85
CA ALA A 109 0.38 -10.45 9.72
C ALA A 109 1.72 -10.63 9.00
N ARG A 110 1.70 -11.11 7.76
CA ARG A 110 2.93 -11.27 6.95
C ARG A 110 3.67 -9.95 6.75
N ALA A 111 2.94 -8.88 6.45
CA ALA A 111 3.52 -7.56 6.29
C ALA A 111 4.09 -6.99 7.61
N LEU A 112 3.39 -7.21 8.74
CA LEU A 112 3.90 -6.83 10.06
C LEU A 112 5.16 -7.62 10.45
N ASP A 113 5.26 -8.89 10.07
CA ASP A 113 6.47 -9.67 10.32
C ASP A 113 7.68 -9.11 9.55
N ILE A 114 7.49 -8.67 8.29
CA ILE A 114 8.53 -7.95 7.53
C ILE A 114 8.95 -6.65 8.24
N CYS A 115 8.01 -5.93 8.85
CA CYS A 115 8.31 -4.72 9.63
C CYS A 115 9.15 -5.06 10.88
N LYS A 116 8.78 -6.12 11.61
CA LYS A 116 9.51 -6.60 12.80
C LYS A 116 10.92 -7.06 12.46
N GLU A 117 11.12 -7.76 11.34
CA GLU A 117 12.45 -8.15 10.84
C GLU A 117 13.39 -6.94 10.65
N ARG A 118 12.82 -5.75 10.44
CA ARG A 118 13.54 -4.47 10.30
C ARG A 118 13.51 -3.60 11.57
N GLN A 119 13.03 -4.15 12.68
CA GLN A 119 12.89 -3.45 13.96
C GLN A 119 12.04 -2.17 13.86
N VAL A 120 11.05 -2.16 12.96
CA VAL A 120 10.09 -1.07 12.81
C VAL A 120 8.78 -1.46 13.49
N ASP A 121 8.35 -0.65 14.45
CA ASP A 121 7.02 -0.78 15.04
C ASP A 121 5.96 -0.26 14.06
N ALA A 122 5.05 -1.14 13.68
CA ALA A 122 4.02 -0.87 12.68
C ALA A 122 2.69 -1.43 13.16
N THR A 123 1.62 -0.74 12.81
CA THR A 123 0.25 -1.19 13.07
C THR A 123 -0.38 -1.72 11.79
N GLY A 124 -1.28 -2.70 11.92
CA GLY A 124 -2.01 -3.29 10.80
C GLY A 124 -3.47 -2.89 10.82
N ALA A 125 -4.04 -2.62 9.65
CA ALA A 125 -5.46 -2.36 9.47
C ALA A 125 -6.00 -3.11 8.25
N VAL A 126 -7.19 -3.71 8.41
CA VAL A 126 -7.99 -4.21 7.30
C VAL A 126 -9.11 -3.20 7.05
N VAL A 127 -9.30 -2.82 5.78
CA VAL A 127 -10.36 -1.90 5.35
C VAL A 127 -11.28 -2.64 4.39
N GLU A 128 -12.59 -2.46 4.52
CA GLU A 128 -13.58 -3.13 3.69
C GLU A 128 -14.06 -2.24 2.53
N GLY A 129 -14.28 -2.85 1.37
CA GLY A 129 -14.87 -2.20 0.18
C GLY A 129 -14.08 -2.43 -1.11
N ASP A 130 -14.36 -1.64 -2.14
CA ASP A 130 -13.51 -1.58 -3.33
C ASP A 130 -12.12 -1.07 -2.92
N ALA A 131 -11.07 -1.78 -3.32
CA ALA A 131 -9.71 -1.51 -2.85
C ALA A 131 -9.26 -0.07 -3.12
N LYS A 132 -9.65 0.52 -4.25
CA LYS A 132 -9.24 1.88 -4.63
C LYS A 132 -9.80 2.90 -3.65
N GLU A 133 -11.09 2.79 -3.39
CA GLU A 133 -11.81 3.75 -2.57
C GLU A 133 -11.58 3.50 -1.07
N ALA A 134 -11.54 2.23 -0.64
CA ALA A 134 -11.26 1.87 0.74
C ALA A 134 -9.86 2.37 1.18
N ILE A 135 -8.84 2.21 0.32
CA ILE A 135 -7.48 2.72 0.61
C ILE A 135 -7.48 4.25 0.58
N ARG A 136 -8.09 4.89 -0.42
CA ARG A 136 -8.15 6.36 -0.52
C ARG A 136 -8.74 6.97 0.75
N GLN A 137 -9.88 6.44 1.22
CA GLN A 137 -10.52 6.91 2.44
C GLN A 137 -9.72 6.60 3.69
N ALA A 138 -9.06 5.42 3.75
CA ALA A 138 -8.21 5.07 4.89
C ALA A 138 -7.04 6.06 5.05
N VAL A 139 -6.39 6.39 3.94
CA VAL A 139 -5.29 7.36 3.87
C VAL A 139 -5.73 8.74 4.35
N GLU A 140 -6.92 9.18 3.91
CA GLU A 140 -7.53 10.44 4.34
C GLU A 140 -7.85 10.44 5.84
N ARG A 141 -8.57 9.42 6.34
CA ARG A 141 -8.92 9.28 7.77
C ARG A 141 -7.70 9.21 8.67
N MET A 142 -6.64 8.52 8.23
CA MET A 142 -5.40 8.39 8.99
C MET A 142 -4.55 9.66 8.95
N GLN A 143 -4.87 10.60 8.05
CA GLN A 143 -4.05 11.78 7.74
C GLN A 143 -2.63 11.38 7.34
N ALA A 144 -2.50 10.44 6.40
CA ALA A 144 -1.20 9.99 5.93
C ALA A 144 -0.41 11.15 5.30
N GLY A 145 0.90 11.20 5.56
CA GLY A 145 1.81 12.11 4.87
C GLY A 145 2.49 11.45 3.67
N LEU A 146 2.44 10.12 3.56
CA LEU A 146 2.94 9.35 2.43
C LEU A 146 2.15 8.05 2.30
N LEU A 147 1.70 7.74 1.09
CA LEU A 147 1.09 6.46 0.74
C LEU A 147 2.08 5.65 -0.10
N VAL A 148 2.36 4.42 0.30
CA VAL A 148 3.28 3.48 -0.36
C VAL A 148 2.48 2.31 -0.95
N LEU A 149 2.77 1.97 -2.20
CA LEU A 149 2.16 0.82 -2.87
C LEU A 149 3.09 0.22 -3.91
N GLY A 150 2.85 -1.05 -4.23
CA GLY A 150 3.43 -1.68 -5.41
C GLY A 150 2.85 -1.07 -6.70
N SER A 151 3.65 -1.09 -7.77
CA SER A 151 3.17 -0.73 -9.11
C SER A 151 2.14 -1.71 -9.68
N ARG A 152 2.05 -2.91 -9.08
CA ARG A 152 1.10 -3.99 -9.43
C ARG A 152 0.70 -4.73 -8.16
N GLY A 153 -0.36 -5.52 -8.29
CA GLY A 153 -0.79 -6.51 -7.32
C GLY A 153 -1.03 -7.86 -7.99
N LEU A 154 -2.03 -8.60 -7.53
CA LEU A 154 -2.38 -9.95 -7.98
C LEU A 154 -2.89 -10.11 -9.45
N GLY A 155 -2.87 -9.05 -10.26
CA GLY A 155 -3.43 -9.05 -11.62
C GLY A 155 -2.47 -9.52 -12.73
N ALA A 156 -3.00 -10.08 -13.82
CA ALA A 156 -2.25 -10.74 -14.90
C ALA A 156 -1.65 -9.80 -15.98
N ILE A 157 -1.54 -8.49 -15.73
CA ILE A 157 -1.21 -7.52 -16.79
C ILE A 157 0.31 -7.47 -17.02
N LYS A 158 0.74 -7.33 -18.29
CA LYS A 158 2.16 -7.30 -18.72
C LYS A 158 2.92 -6.05 -18.26
N ARG A 159 4.25 -6.16 -18.18
CA ARG A 159 5.30 -5.23 -17.66
C ARG A 159 5.18 -3.72 -17.94
N ALA A 160 4.26 -3.24 -18.78
CA ALA A 160 4.18 -1.83 -19.21
C ALA A 160 3.11 -0.95 -18.52
N PHE A 161 2.21 -1.49 -17.69
CA PHE A 161 1.11 -0.71 -17.10
C PHE A 161 1.12 -0.74 -15.57
N LEU A 162 0.70 0.38 -14.95
CA LEU A 162 0.34 0.43 -13.53
C LEU A 162 -0.89 -0.46 -13.27
N GLY A 163 -0.96 -1.05 -12.08
CA GLY A 163 -2.15 -1.75 -11.60
C GLY A 163 -3.31 -0.77 -11.41
N SER A 164 -4.54 -1.26 -11.54
CA SER A 164 -5.76 -0.44 -11.45
C SER A 164 -5.90 0.32 -10.13
N VAL A 165 -5.41 -0.24 -9.02
CA VAL A 165 -5.39 0.40 -7.70
C VAL A 165 -4.33 1.49 -7.64
N SER A 166 -3.12 1.18 -8.09
CA SER A 166 -2.00 2.13 -8.09
C SER A 166 -2.28 3.34 -8.97
N ASP A 167 -2.80 3.10 -10.17
CA ASP A 167 -3.21 4.14 -11.12
C ASP A 167 -4.31 5.04 -10.55
N TYR A 168 -5.33 4.48 -9.90
CA TYR A 168 -6.35 5.29 -9.25
C TYR A 168 -5.77 6.15 -8.13
N LEU A 169 -4.96 5.57 -7.25
CA LEU A 169 -4.48 6.27 -6.05
C LEU A 169 -3.50 7.40 -6.36
N ILE A 170 -2.66 7.29 -7.39
CA ILE A 170 -1.78 8.41 -7.79
C ILE A 170 -2.58 9.66 -8.22
N HIS A 171 -3.81 9.48 -8.69
CA HIS A 171 -4.69 10.57 -9.12
C HIS A 171 -5.62 11.08 -8.02
N HIS A 172 -5.93 10.27 -7.00
CA HIS A 172 -7.02 10.57 -6.05
C HIS A 172 -6.60 10.57 -4.57
N ALA A 173 -5.39 10.12 -4.23
CA ALA A 173 -4.93 10.17 -2.84
C ALA A 173 -4.71 11.62 -2.38
N CYS A 174 -5.07 11.91 -1.12
CA CYS A 174 -4.90 13.26 -0.53
C CYS A 174 -3.46 13.58 -0.10
N CYS A 175 -2.51 12.66 -0.32
CA CYS A 175 -1.11 12.77 0.08
C CYS A 175 -0.18 12.32 -1.05
N PRO A 176 1.12 12.66 -0.99
CA PRO A 176 2.12 12.09 -1.89
C PRO A 176 2.04 10.57 -1.95
N VAL A 177 2.23 10.03 -3.16
CA VAL A 177 2.17 8.60 -3.43
C VAL A 177 3.53 8.11 -3.93
N LEU A 178 4.07 7.09 -3.27
CA LEU A 178 5.25 6.35 -3.69
C LEU A 178 4.82 5.01 -4.30
N VAL A 179 5.03 4.88 -5.60
CA VAL A 179 4.80 3.63 -6.33
C VAL A 179 6.13 2.92 -6.55
N VAL A 180 6.30 1.76 -5.92
CA VAL A 180 7.53 0.95 -6.04
C VAL A 180 7.38 -0.05 -7.18
N ARG A 181 8.35 -0.02 -8.11
CA ARG A 181 8.42 -0.98 -9.22
C ARG A 181 8.90 -2.35 -8.74
N PRO A 182 8.49 -3.45 -9.38
CA PRO A 182 9.00 -4.79 -9.06
C PRO A 182 10.52 -4.83 -9.21
N ARG A 183 11.15 -5.73 -8.44
CA ARG A 183 12.57 -6.05 -8.64
C ARG A 183 12.78 -6.55 -10.08
N PRO A 184 13.84 -6.12 -10.77
CA PRO A 184 14.22 -6.74 -12.02
C PRO A 184 14.41 -8.24 -11.79
N THR A 185 13.60 -9.08 -12.42
CA THR A 185 13.86 -10.52 -12.50
C THR A 185 15.10 -10.70 -13.36
N LYS A 186 16.19 -11.18 -12.77
CA LYS A 186 17.41 -11.56 -13.50
C LYS A 186 17.14 -12.71 -14.46
#